data_AF-A0A087E2H1-F1
#
_entry.id   AF-A0A087E2H1-F1
#
_cell.length_a   1.000
_cell.length_b   1.000
_cell.length_c   1.000
_cell.angle_alpha   90.00
_cell.angle_beta   90.00
_cell.angle_gamma   90.00
#
_symmetry.space_group_name_H-M   'P 1'
#
loop_
_entity.id
_entity.type
_entity.pdbx_description
1 polymer ?
#
loop_
_entity_poly.entity_id
_entity_poly.type
_entity_poly.pdbx_seq_one_letter_code
_entity_poly.pdbx_strand_id
1 'polypeptide(L)'
;MADALSTARRHRFLILTCMLAMLVPMAFLAFPSSAQAAEAVTTCNPTATNGCVNGILQDTSKQPVAGATVTLSGKESATTTTDSTGKWAFSVTADGSYTVTIDKSVASSHGLPGNTATVSIDKSDFSKQRAVVRFDKANVTDSSSSGKASGSASSSSKAKSGSSSSTTDSSSASSSSGSSSNFGQRFWQQLYSGLIFGLMLALMSVGMNLVYGTTGLSSFSHGEQVTLGGLMAYVGTQMLHWPLIVSGIFAIAIGALTGLIQNEVIWAPLRRKHVGPLQQMIVTIGLSMVLQYLFQFFFGGSTKGIVTSVERGFQIGPITTDRATLISAAIAIVVIATVTYFLYHTRFGRATRAVSDNAALAAASGINVEHVVRIVWILSCALAALSGVLMGIYLNGIAWNTGAVLLLLMFSAVTLGGLGTAPGALVGALIIGVVADMSSLIIPNDMRYASALAILIIVLLFRPQGIFGKAQRVG
;
A
#
# COMPACT_ATOMS: atom_id res chain seq x y z
N MET A 1 -41.79 9.04 -29.96
CA MET A 1 -40.56 9.88 -29.92
C MET A 1 -40.39 10.65 -28.61
N ALA A 2 -41.48 11.09 -27.95
CA ALA A 2 -41.43 11.78 -26.65
C ALA A 2 -40.94 10.90 -25.47
N ASP A 3 -41.26 9.61 -25.45
CA ASP A 3 -40.82 8.68 -24.37
C ASP A 3 -39.32 8.36 -24.38
N ALA A 4 -38.69 8.36 -25.56
CA ALA A 4 -37.25 8.14 -25.70
C ALA A 4 -36.44 9.34 -25.17
N LEU A 5 -37.00 10.55 -25.26
CA LEU A 5 -36.38 11.77 -24.73
C LEU A 5 -36.53 11.88 -23.21
N SER A 6 -37.63 11.37 -22.62
CA SER A 6 -37.84 11.38 -21.17
C SER A 6 -36.92 10.40 -20.43
N THR A 7 -36.69 9.22 -21.01
CA THR A 7 -35.75 8.21 -20.49
C THR A 7 -34.29 8.66 -20.60
N ALA A 8 -33.91 9.31 -21.70
CA ALA A 8 -32.58 9.92 -21.85
C ALA A 8 -32.32 11.05 -20.84
N ARG A 9 -33.35 11.87 -20.52
CA ARG A 9 -33.25 12.92 -19.49
C ARG A 9 -33.14 12.35 -18.08
N ARG A 10 -33.91 11.30 -17.76
CA ARG A 10 -33.79 10.57 -16.48
C ARG A 10 -32.42 9.92 -16.32
N HIS A 11 -31.87 9.31 -17.37
CA HIS A 11 -30.52 8.73 -17.33
C HIS A 11 -29.43 9.81 -17.15
N ARG A 12 -29.53 10.95 -17.84
CA ARG A 12 -28.59 12.07 -17.65
C ARG A 12 -28.66 12.66 -16.24
N PHE A 13 -29.85 12.81 -15.69
CA PHE A 13 -30.05 13.28 -14.31
C PHE A 13 -29.47 12.27 -13.31
N LEU A 14 -29.69 10.97 -13.53
CA LEU A 14 -29.14 9.89 -12.70
C LEU A 14 -27.60 9.83 -12.73
N ILE A 15 -27.00 10.03 -13.91
CA ILE A 15 -25.53 10.10 -14.10
C ILE A 15 -24.94 11.30 -13.35
N LEU A 16 -25.55 12.48 -13.47
CA LEU A 16 -25.14 13.69 -12.75
C LEU A 16 -25.28 13.53 -11.24
N THR A 17 -26.38 12.95 -10.75
CA THR A 17 -26.57 12.69 -9.32
C THR A 17 -25.64 11.61 -8.79
N CYS A 18 -25.22 10.62 -9.59
CA CYS A 18 -24.24 9.61 -9.17
C CYS A 18 -22.81 10.14 -9.15
N MET A 19 -22.43 10.99 -10.10
CA MET A 19 -21.16 11.73 -10.00
C MET A 19 -21.16 12.66 -8.79
N LEU A 20 -22.29 13.34 -8.51
CA LEU A 20 -22.45 14.13 -7.30
C LEU A 20 -22.39 13.25 -6.04
N ALA A 21 -22.99 12.05 -6.03
CA ALA A 21 -22.97 11.14 -4.88
C ALA A 21 -21.59 10.53 -4.60
N MET A 22 -20.72 10.39 -5.61
CA MET A 22 -19.29 10.08 -5.40
C MET A 22 -18.49 11.29 -4.90
N LEU A 23 -18.85 12.50 -5.32
CA LEU A 23 -18.17 13.75 -4.94
C LEU A 23 -18.59 14.29 -3.56
N VAL A 24 -19.84 14.09 -3.13
CA VAL A 24 -20.40 14.64 -1.89
C VAL A 24 -19.70 14.15 -0.61
N PRO A 25 -19.41 12.85 -0.41
CA PRO A 25 -18.62 12.42 0.75
C PRO A 25 -17.16 12.91 0.70
N MET A 26 -16.65 13.19 -0.50
CA MET A 26 -15.28 13.70 -0.74
C MET A 26 -15.17 15.22 -0.50
N ALA A 27 -16.24 15.98 -0.79
CA ALA A 27 -16.30 17.42 -0.61
C ALA A 27 -16.56 17.84 0.85
N PHE A 28 -17.25 17.01 1.65
CA PHE A 28 -17.52 17.31 3.06
C PHE A 28 -16.28 17.22 3.99
N LEU A 29 -15.14 16.71 3.49
CA LEU A 29 -13.92 16.47 4.27
C LEU A 29 -12.77 17.45 3.94
N ALA A 30 -13.00 18.43 3.07
CA ALA A 30 -11.98 19.33 2.53
C ALA A 30 -11.86 20.67 3.28
N PHE A 31 -11.96 20.68 4.62
CA PHE A 31 -11.63 21.87 5.43
C PHE A 31 -10.37 21.62 6.27
N PRO A 32 -9.20 22.18 5.91
CA PRO A 32 -8.06 22.21 6.81
C PRO A 32 -8.24 23.34 7.83
N SER A 33 -8.30 23.00 9.11
CA SER A 33 -8.28 23.95 10.22
C SER A 33 -6.87 24.51 10.46
N SER A 34 -6.85 25.79 10.85
CA SER A 34 -5.76 26.75 11.02
C SER A 34 -4.49 26.28 11.76
N ALA A 35 -3.35 26.84 11.34
CA ALA A 35 -2.03 26.73 11.95
C ALA A 35 -2.03 27.17 13.44
N GLN A 36 -1.41 26.35 14.27
CA GLN A 36 -1.12 26.60 15.69
C GLN A 36 0.40 26.72 15.86
N ALA A 37 0.84 27.47 16.87
CA ALA A 37 2.26 27.63 17.17
C ALA A 37 2.91 26.30 17.61
N ALA A 38 4.22 26.14 17.36
CA ALA A 38 4.99 25.00 17.86
C ALA A 38 4.99 24.91 19.39
N GLU A 39 4.51 23.80 19.93
CA GLU A 39 4.63 23.48 21.36
C GLU A 39 5.80 22.51 21.61
N ALA A 40 6.46 22.67 22.75
CA ALA A 40 7.49 21.74 23.21
C ALA A 40 6.83 20.44 23.70
N VAL A 41 7.29 19.28 23.19
CA VAL A 41 6.69 17.97 23.52
C VAL A 41 7.80 17.01 23.96
N THR A 42 7.54 16.19 24.98
CA THR A 42 8.51 15.19 25.49
C THR A 42 8.78 14.06 24.48
N THR A 43 7.80 13.76 23.62
CA THR A 43 7.93 12.80 22.52
C THR A 43 7.23 13.34 21.27
N CYS A 44 7.99 13.65 20.22
CA CYS A 44 7.42 14.09 18.95
C CYS A 44 7.21 12.92 17.98
N ASN A 45 6.00 12.81 17.42
CA ASN A 45 5.64 11.85 16.39
C ASN A 45 5.19 12.59 15.10
N PRO A 46 5.89 12.43 13.96
CA PRO A 46 5.56 13.16 12.75
C PRO A 46 4.19 12.73 12.21
N THR A 47 3.37 13.71 11.85
CA THR A 47 2.02 13.53 11.31
C THR A 47 1.89 14.39 10.05
N ALA A 48 0.84 14.21 9.25
CA ALA A 48 0.60 15.04 8.06
C ALA A 48 0.51 16.55 8.35
N THR A 49 0.17 16.92 9.59
CA THR A 49 0.08 18.30 10.04
C THR A 49 1.36 18.82 10.70
N ASN A 50 2.21 17.94 11.24
CA ASN A 50 3.33 18.31 12.11
C ASN A 50 4.60 17.53 11.76
N GLY A 51 5.72 18.23 11.55
CA GLY A 51 7.06 17.66 11.48
C GLY A 51 7.72 17.56 12.85
N CYS A 52 8.78 16.75 12.95
CA CYS A 52 9.51 16.55 14.21
C CYS A 52 10.97 16.96 14.10
N VAL A 53 11.40 17.80 15.03
CA VAL A 53 12.82 18.10 15.27
C VAL A 53 13.17 17.58 16.66
N ASN A 54 14.05 16.60 16.76
CA ASN A 54 14.45 16.04 18.05
C ASN A 54 15.92 15.67 18.10
N GLY A 55 16.42 15.42 19.31
CA GLY A 55 17.80 15.06 19.51
C GLY A 55 18.06 14.52 20.90
N ILE A 56 19.31 14.10 21.09
CA ILE A 56 19.85 13.73 22.40
C ILE A 56 21.12 14.56 22.59
N LEU A 57 21.18 15.32 23.68
CA LEU A 57 22.36 16.06 24.06
C LEU A 57 23.29 15.15 24.88
N GLN A 58 24.49 14.92 24.36
CA GLN A 58 25.50 14.06 24.97
C GLN A 58 26.85 14.78 24.95
N ASP A 59 27.65 14.59 25.99
CA ASP A 59 29.05 15.02 26.06
C ASP A 59 29.93 14.16 25.13
N THR A 60 31.16 14.59 24.89
CA THR A 60 32.22 13.88 24.15
C THR A 60 32.46 12.45 24.67
N SER A 61 32.22 12.21 25.96
CA SER A 61 32.28 10.88 26.60
C SER A 61 30.98 10.06 26.48
N LYS A 62 30.00 10.50 25.66
CA LYS A 62 28.67 9.90 25.46
C LYS A 62 27.77 9.88 26.71
N GLN A 63 28.04 10.74 27.68
CA GLN A 63 27.19 10.91 28.86
C GLN A 63 26.06 11.90 28.58
N PRO A 64 24.81 11.65 29.02
CA PRO A 64 23.68 12.54 28.76
C PRO A 64 23.79 13.85 29.55
N VAL A 65 23.46 14.98 28.91
CA VAL A 65 23.44 16.31 29.54
C VAL A 65 21.99 16.69 29.84
N ALA A 66 21.62 16.67 31.12
CA ALA A 66 20.27 17.00 31.59
C ALA A 66 20.13 18.47 31.98
N GLY A 67 18.94 19.06 31.79
CA GLY A 67 18.62 20.42 32.22
C GLY A 67 19.18 21.54 31.34
N ALA A 68 19.66 21.24 30.13
CA ALA A 68 20.14 22.25 29.18
C ALA A 68 18.98 22.86 28.40
N THR A 69 18.99 24.18 28.22
CA THR A 69 17.99 24.89 27.41
C THR A 69 18.31 24.74 25.93
N VAL A 70 17.31 24.30 25.16
CA VAL A 70 17.36 24.18 23.69
C VAL A 70 16.31 25.12 23.10
N THR A 71 16.74 25.97 22.18
CA THR A 71 15.87 26.93 21.48
C THR A 71 15.77 26.57 20.00
N LEU A 72 14.55 26.49 19.48
CA LEU A 72 14.26 26.37 18.05
C LEU A 72 13.94 27.75 17.47
N SER A 73 14.53 28.08 16.33
CA SER A 73 14.33 29.33 15.60
C SER A 73 14.13 29.05 14.11
N GLY A 74 13.30 29.84 13.42
CA GLY A 74 12.94 29.61 12.01
C GLY A 74 11.58 30.20 11.66
N LYS A 75 10.73 29.44 10.98
CA LYS A 75 9.32 29.82 10.73
C LYS A 75 8.44 29.78 11.98
N GLU A 76 8.84 28.99 12.96
CA GLU A 76 8.23 28.88 14.30
C GLU A 76 9.38 28.92 15.32
N SER A 77 9.09 29.40 16.53
CA SER A 77 10.07 29.48 17.61
C SER A 77 9.52 28.87 18.89
N ALA A 78 10.30 28.00 19.53
CA ALA A 78 9.92 27.29 20.74
C ALA A 78 11.17 27.02 21.60
N THR A 79 11.01 26.92 22.91
CA THR A 79 12.11 26.64 23.85
C THR A 79 11.74 25.45 24.73
N THR A 80 12.69 24.54 24.96
CA THR A 80 12.51 23.37 25.84
C THR A 80 13.79 23.07 26.60
N THR A 81 13.70 22.26 27.65
CA THR A 81 14.86 21.80 28.43
C THR A 81 15.09 20.31 28.24
N THR A 82 16.35 19.86 28.25
CA THR A 82 16.67 18.43 28.12
C THR A 82 16.23 17.62 29.34
N ASP A 83 15.69 16.42 29.10
CA ASP A 83 15.27 15.50 30.17
C ASP A 83 16.47 14.82 30.87
N SER A 84 16.22 13.99 31.89
CA SER A 84 17.25 13.25 32.65
C SER A 84 18.07 12.28 31.79
N THR A 85 17.64 12.03 30.54
CA THR A 85 18.35 11.19 29.56
C THR A 85 18.95 12.02 28.41
N GLY A 86 18.94 13.36 28.53
CA GLY A 86 19.45 14.30 27.55
C GLY A 86 18.55 14.51 26.33
N LYS A 87 17.33 13.95 26.30
CA LYS A 87 16.44 14.03 25.15
C LYS A 87 15.63 15.33 25.16
N TRP A 88 15.30 15.79 23.96
CA TRP A 88 14.45 16.94 23.73
C TRP A 88 13.74 16.79 22.37
N ALA A 89 12.57 17.42 22.22
CA ALA A 89 11.85 17.42 20.95
C ALA A 89 10.95 18.66 20.78
N PHE A 90 10.75 19.04 19.52
CA PHE A 90 9.83 20.06 19.05
C PHE A 90 8.89 19.47 18.00
N SER A 91 7.62 19.87 18.08
CA SER A 91 6.62 19.64 17.04
C SER A 91 6.46 20.93 16.23
N VAL A 92 6.77 20.90 14.93
CA VAL A 92 6.66 22.07 14.04
C VAL A 92 5.52 21.90 13.06
N THR A 93 4.74 22.94 12.79
CA THR A 93 3.58 22.85 11.89
C THR A 93 3.89 23.33 10.47
N ALA A 94 4.90 24.19 10.28
CA ALA A 94 5.33 24.69 8.97
C ALA A 94 6.52 23.93 8.35
N ASP A 95 6.51 23.75 7.03
CA ASP A 95 7.66 23.23 6.27
C ASP A 95 8.73 24.32 6.09
N GLY A 96 10.00 23.98 6.25
CA GLY A 96 11.11 24.91 6.09
C GLY A 96 12.38 24.55 6.87
N SER A 97 13.34 25.47 6.81
CA SER A 97 14.59 25.36 7.56
C SER A 97 14.42 25.91 8.97
N TYR A 98 14.86 25.13 9.95
CA TYR A 98 14.89 25.49 11.36
C TYR A 98 16.32 25.40 11.90
N THR A 99 16.69 26.34 12.76
CA THR A 99 17.96 26.36 13.46
C THR A 99 17.73 26.08 14.94
N VAL A 100 18.34 24.99 15.42
CA VAL A 100 18.36 24.60 16.83
C VAL A 100 19.62 25.18 17.46
N THR A 101 19.47 25.94 18.54
CA THR A 101 20.56 26.56 19.29
C THR A 101 20.55 26.09 20.74
N ILE A 102 21.74 25.86 21.29
CA ILE A 102 21.99 25.56 22.70
C ILE A 102 22.85 26.69 23.29
N ASP A 103 22.71 26.93 24.59
CA ASP A 103 23.54 27.86 25.35
C ASP A 103 25.04 27.60 25.15
N LYS A 104 25.78 28.68 24.85
CA LYS A 104 27.22 28.62 24.59
C LYS A 104 28.02 28.11 25.80
N SER A 105 27.57 28.42 27.01
CA SER A 105 28.19 27.95 28.26
C SER A 105 28.12 26.43 28.40
N VAL A 106 26.98 25.82 28.06
CA VAL A 106 26.75 24.37 28.10
C VAL A 106 27.57 23.67 27.00
N ALA A 107 27.66 24.27 25.80
CA ALA A 107 28.47 23.72 24.72
C ALA A 107 29.97 23.68 25.09
N SER A 108 30.48 24.75 25.72
CA SER A 108 31.89 24.84 26.13
C SER A 108 32.23 23.96 27.33
N SER A 109 31.32 23.77 28.30
CA SER A 109 31.58 22.92 29.48
C SER A 109 31.62 21.42 29.16
N HIS A 110 30.95 21.00 28.07
CA HIS A 110 30.82 19.61 27.63
C HIS A 110 31.61 19.29 26.34
N GLY A 111 32.58 20.15 25.98
CA GLY A 111 33.51 19.89 24.87
C GLY A 111 32.85 19.76 23.48
N LEU A 112 31.66 20.34 23.26
CA LEU A 112 30.93 20.20 22.01
C LEU A 112 31.54 21.07 20.89
N PRO A 113 31.64 20.55 19.65
CA PRO A 113 32.24 21.25 18.51
C PRO A 113 31.42 22.46 18.00
N GLY A 114 30.16 22.61 18.42
CA GLY A 114 29.31 23.74 18.04
C GLY A 114 28.03 23.82 18.87
N ASN A 115 27.39 24.99 18.89
CA ASN A 115 26.17 25.25 19.67
C ASN A 115 24.92 25.50 18.81
N THR A 116 25.03 25.41 17.49
CA THR A 116 23.93 25.64 16.53
C THR A 116 23.91 24.56 15.45
N ALA A 117 22.74 24.05 15.10
CA ALA A 117 22.53 23.11 14.01
C ALA A 117 21.30 23.48 13.18
N THR A 118 21.42 23.43 11.86
CA THR A 118 20.31 23.74 10.94
C THR A 118 19.74 22.45 10.35
N VAL A 119 18.42 22.32 10.37
CA VAL A 119 17.68 21.19 9.84
C VAL A 119 16.56 21.65 8.92
N SER A 120 16.27 20.86 7.89
CA SER A 120 15.16 21.12 6.97
C SER A 120 14.05 20.11 7.21
N ILE A 121 12.83 20.60 7.36
CA ILE A 121 11.63 19.78 7.53
C ILE A 121 10.74 19.94 6.31
N ASP A 122 10.37 18.80 5.73
CA ASP A 122 9.40 18.69 4.64
C ASP A 122 8.39 17.59 5.02
N LYS A 123 7.16 17.99 5.33
CA LYS A 123 6.05 17.10 5.69
C LYS A 123 5.62 16.17 4.56
N SER A 124 5.97 16.48 3.31
CA SER A 124 5.60 15.65 2.15
C SER A 124 6.57 14.49 1.89
N ASP A 125 7.79 14.56 2.46
CA ASP A 125 8.85 13.57 2.30
C ASP A 125 9.11 12.84 3.62
N PHE A 126 8.83 11.52 3.66
CA PHE A 126 8.99 10.69 4.85
C PHE A 126 10.41 10.74 5.44
N SER A 127 11.43 10.94 4.60
CA SER A 127 12.83 11.04 5.06
C SER A 127 13.17 12.40 5.68
N LYS A 128 12.34 13.43 5.45
CA LYS A 128 12.52 14.82 5.90
C LYS A 128 11.40 15.30 6.83
N GLN A 129 10.40 14.46 7.10
CA GLN A 129 9.38 14.67 8.13
C GLN A 129 9.97 14.68 9.55
N ARG A 130 11.12 14.03 9.73
CA ARG A 130 11.85 13.97 11.00
C ARG A 130 13.31 14.37 10.80
N ALA A 131 13.75 15.37 11.54
CA ALA A 131 15.16 15.72 11.63
C ALA A 131 15.71 15.37 13.01
N VAL A 132 16.80 14.62 13.04
CA VAL A 132 17.53 14.30 14.26
C VAL A 132 18.79 15.16 14.34
N VAL A 133 18.89 15.98 15.37
CA VAL A 133 20.05 16.86 15.59
C VAL A 133 21.03 16.18 16.55
N ARG A 134 22.31 16.23 16.19
CA ARG A 134 23.43 15.73 16.98
C ARG A 134 24.52 16.78 17.07
N PHE A 135 24.72 17.33 18.27
CA PHE A 135 25.73 18.36 18.54
C PHE A 135 27.13 17.78 18.78
N ASP A 136 27.23 16.48 19.03
CA ASP A 136 28.49 15.77 19.32
C ASP A 136 29.36 15.53 18.07
N LYS A 137 28.81 15.76 16.87
CA LYS A 137 29.54 15.67 15.61
C LYS A 137 29.81 17.08 15.06
N ALA A 138 31.05 17.32 14.62
CA ALA A 138 31.42 18.59 13.99
C ALA A 138 30.51 18.87 12.79
N ASN A 139 29.99 20.09 12.71
CA ASN A 139 28.95 20.59 11.80
C ASN A 139 28.95 19.89 10.42
N VAL A 140 28.12 18.86 10.25
CA VAL A 140 27.79 18.29 8.95
C VAL A 140 26.48 18.91 8.52
N THR A 141 26.58 20.01 7.78
CA THR A 141 25.52 20.48 6.91
C THR A 141 25.39 19.44 5.80
N ASP A 142 24.66 18.35 6.03
CA ASP A 142 24.08 17.56 4.95
C ASP A 142 22.93 16.68 5.45
N SER A 143 21.79 16.97 4.87
CA SER A 143 20.66 16.07 4.64
C SER A 143 21.12 14.64 4.33
N SER A 144 20.49 13.67 5.00
CA SER A 144 20.32 12.29 4.52
C SER A 144 21.54 11.62 3.86
N SER A 145 22.17 10.66 4.53
CA SER A 145 22.73 9.51 3.83
C SER A 145 22.64 8.22 4.64
N SER A 146 21.59 7.46 4.35
CA SER A 146 21.70 6.01 4.19
C SER A 146 21.58 5.70 2.69
N GLY A 147 22.72 5.42 2.03
CA GLY A 147 22.88 5.06 0.60
C GLY A 147 23.33 6.26 -0.26
N LYS A 148 24.28 6.19 -1.20
CA LYS A 148 24.93 5.11 -1.98
C LYS A 148 26.16 5.73 -2.68
N ALA A 149 27.19 4.96 -3.04
CA ALA A 149 28.21 5.43 -4.00
C ALA A 149 28.49 4.36 -5.07
N SER A 150 28.04 4.64 -6.29
CA SER A 150 28.62 4.10 -7.53
C SER A 150 29.03 5.30 -8.39
N GLY A 151 30.28 5.30 -8.86
CA GLY A 151 30.78 6.25 -9.85
C GLY A 151 31.88 5.56 -10.66
N SER A 152 31.67 5.49 -11.96
CA SER A 152 32.59 4.94 -12.96
C SER A 152 33.46 6.07 -13.57
N ALA A 153 34.68 5.69 -13.95
CA ALA A 153 35.48 6.16 -15.10
C ALA A 153 36.84 6.87 -14.84
N SER A 154 37.89 6.18 -15.30
CA SER A 154 39.15 6.63 -15.93
C SER A 154 40.12 7.56 -15.19
N SER A 155 41.32 7.05 -14.84
CA SER A 155 42.54 7.12 -15.67
C SER A 155 43.84 6.94 -14.84
N SER A 156 44.78 6.17 -15.42
CA SER A 156 46.26 6.19 -15.26
C SER A 156 46.92 6.50 -13.89
N SER A 157 47.72 5.55 -13.36
CA SER A 157 49.20 5.56 -13.44
C SER A 157 49.90 4.64 -12.41
N LYS A 158 50.66 3.67 -12.93
CA LYS A 158 52.03 3.22 -12.57
C LYS A 158 52.59 3.28 -11.13
N ALA A 159 53.27 2.16 -10.80
CA ALA A 159 54.46 1.98 -9.93
C ALA A 159 54.23 1.84 -8.40
N LYS A 160 55.04 1.13 -7.60
CA LYS A 160 56.00 0.00 -7.70
C LYS A 160 56.44 -0.27 -6.24
N SER A 161 56.66 -1.53 -5.88
CA SER A 161 57.57 -2.07 -4.82
C SER A 161 57.44 -1.68 -3.34
N GLY A 162 57.56 -2.69 -2.46
CA GLY A 162 58.08 -2.52 -1.09
C GLY A 162 57.75 -3.69 -0.16
N SER A 163 58.77 -4.46 0.22
CA SER A 163 58.72 -5.74 0.97
C SER A 163 58.90 -5.54 2.49
N SER A 164 58.75 -6.66 3.24
CA SER A 164 59.30 -7.01 4.58
C SER A 164 58.41 -6.67 5.80
N SER A 165 57.79 -7.68 6.45
CA SER A 165 58.26 -8.54 7.57
C SER A 165 58.19 -7.83 8.93
N SER A 166 57.73 -8.35 10.07
CA SER A 166 57.40 -9.70 10.56
C SER A 166 56.84 -9.59 11.99
N THR A 167 56.13 -10.65 12.45
CA THR A 167 55.96 -11.13 13.87
C THR A 167 55.19 -10.22 14.86
N THR A 168 54.25 -10.66 15.70
CA THR A 168 54.12 -11.94 16.43
C THR A 168 52.67 -12.21 16.86
N ASP A 169 52.29 -13.48 16.82
CA ASP A 169 51.06 -14.09 17.30
C ASP A 169 50.81 -13.95 18.81
N SER A 170 49.53 -13.85 19.22
CA SER A 170 48.90 -14.80 20.18
C SER A 170 47.42 -14.47 20.47
N SER A 171 46.56 -15.33 19.89
CA SER A 171 45.33 -15.91 20.49
C SER A 171 44.25 -15.02 21.11
N SER A 172 43.09 -14.93 20.44
CA SER A 172 41.89 -15.68 20.89
C SER A 172 40.85 -15.77 19.78
N ALA A 173 40.33 -16.98 19.62
CA ALA A 173 39.42 -17.39 18.57
C ALA A 173 38.04 -16.71 18.67
N SER A 174 37.51 -16.28 17.54
CA SER A 174 36.07 -16.36 17.30
C SER A 174 35.83 -16.91 15.90
N SER A 175 35.16 -18.04 15.90
CA SER A 175 34.86 -18.92 14.78
C SER A 175 34.14 -18.20 13.63
N SER A 176 34.69 -18.38 12.43
CA SER A 176 34.04 -18.17 11.15
C SER A 176 32.91 -19.19 10.94
N SER A 177 31.73 -18.93 11.51
CA SER A 177 30.50 -19.66 11.19
C SER A 177 29.32 -18.70 11.12
N GLY A 178 28.97 -18.20 9.94
CA GLY A 178 27.86 -17.25 9.84
C GLY A 178 27.30 -16.92 8.46
N SER A 179 27.66 -17.65 7.39
CA SER A 179 27.08 -17.37 6.06
C SER A 179 25.86 -18.26 5.75
N SER A 180 25.75 -19.46 6.35
CA SER A 180 24.66 -20.41 6.09
C SER A 180 23.37 -20.15 6.88
N SER A 181 23.43 -19.50 8.04
CA SER A 181 22.24 -19.17 8.84
C SER A 181 21.35 -18.09 8.20
N ASN A 182 21.94 -17.22 7.37
CA ASN A 182 21.24 -16.08 6.78
C ASN A 182 20.33 -16.47 5.60
N PHE A 183 20.72 -17.47 4.79
CA PHE A 183 19.92 -17.86 3.63
C PHE A 183 18.65 -18.62 4.04
N GLY A 184 18.77 -19.59 4.94
CA GLY A 184 17.62 -20.36 5.43
C GLY A 184 16.58 -19.47 6.13
N GLN A 185 17.03 -18.52 6.96
CA GLN A 185 16.14 -17.56 7.60
C GLN A 185 15.43 -16.64 6.58
N ARG A 186 16.17 -16.11 5.60
CA ARG A 186 15.59 -15.27 4.53
C ARG A 186 14.61 -16.04 3.65
N PHE A 187 14.88 -17.31 3.36
CA PHE A 187 13.97 -18.17 2.62
C PHE A 187 12.64 -18.34 3.36
N TRP A 188 12.67 -18.71 4.64
CA TRP A 188 11.44 -18.87 5.42
C TRP A 188 10.68 -17.55 5.62
N GLN A 189 11.40 -16.44 5.86
CA GLN A 189 10.79 -15.12 5.97
C GLN A 189 10.06 -14.74 4.67
N GLN A 190 10.72 -14.93 3.53
CA GLN A 190 10.17 -14.46 2.27
C GLN A 190 9.07 -15.38 1.73
N LEU A 191 9.13 -16.69 2.04
CA LEU A 191 8.03 -17.61 1.77
C LEU A 191 6.78 -17.21 2.56
N TYR A 192 6.96 -16.83 3.83
CA TYR A 192 5.90 -16.33 4.68
C TYR A 192 5.30 -15.01 4.16
N SER A 193 6.14 -14.02 3.83
CA SER A 193 5.69 -12.75 3.22
C SER A 193 4.93 -13.00 1.93
N GLY A 194 5.43 -13.89 1.07
CA GLY A 194 4.80 -14.25 -0.20
C GLY A 194 3.46 -14.96 -0.04
N LEU A 195 3.30 -15.78 0.99
CA LEU A 195 2.01 -16.40 1.31
C LEU A 195 0.99 -15.34 1.74
N ILE A 196 1.37 -14.41 2.61
CA ILE A 196 0.49 -13.31 3.05
C ILE A 196 0.12 -12.42 1.88
N PHE A 197 1.11 -11.98 1.10
CA PHE A 197 0.88 -11.16 -0.07
C PHE A 197 -0.01 -11.89 -1.08
N GLY A 198 0.20 -13.20 -1.28
CA GLY A 198 -0.63 -14.07 -2.09
C GLY A 198 -2.06 -14.21 -1.59
N LEU A 199 -2.31 -14.24 -0.27
CA LEU A 199 -3.66 -14.25 0.29
C LEU A 199 -4.41 -12.95 0.04
N MET A 200 -3.74 -11.81 0.18
CA MET A 200 -4.33 -10.51 -0.13
C MET A 200 -4.62 -10.38 -1.63
N LEU A 201 -3.67 -10.83 -2.47
CA LEU A 201 -3.84 -10.92 -3.91
C LEU A 201 -4.98 -11.89 -4.29
N ALA A 202 -5.16 -12.98 -3.56
CA ALA A 202 -6.26 -13.92 -3.79
C ALA A 202 -7.60 -13.26 -3.52
N LEU A 203 -7.74 -12.54 -2.40
CA LEU A 203 -8.97 -11.83 -2.06
C LEU A 203 -9.33 -10.77 -3.14
N MET A 204 -8.33 -10.00 -3.58
CA MET A 204 -8.42 -9.06 -4.71
C MET A 204 -8.89 -9.77 -6.00
N SER A 205 -8.19 -10.84 -6.38
CA SER A 205 -8.41 -11.55 -7.65
C SER A 205 -9.71 -12.32 -7.70
N VAL A 206 -10.19 -12.87 -6.58
CA VAL A 206 -11.49 -13.55 -6.52
C VAL A 206 -12.63 -12.58 -6.85
N GLY A 207 -12.57 -11.34 -6.35
CA GLY A 207 -13.54 -10.29 -6.70
C GLY A 207 -13.55 -9.99 -8.20
N MET A 208 -12.37 -9.82 -8.81
CA MET A 208 -12.24 -9.56 -10.24
C MET A 208 -12.76 -10.74 -11.07
N ASN A 209 -12.43 -11.96 -10.65
CA ASN A 209 -12.79 -13.15 -11.38
C ASN A 209 -14.30 -13.46 -11.33
N LEU A 210 -14.99 -13.02 -10.27
CA LEU A 210 -16.44 -13.16 -10.17
C LEU A 210 -17.16 -12.33 -11.24
N VAL A 211 -16.68 -11.09 -11.48
CA VAL A 211 -17.20 -10.22 -12.55
C VAL A 211 -16.90 -10.81 -13.92
N TYR A 212 -15.65 -11.23 -14.13
CA TYR A 212 -15.25 -11.86 -15.39
C TYR A 212 -16.09 -13.12 -15.67
N GLY A 213 -16.27 -13.98 -14.66
CA GLY A 213 -17.02 -15.23 -14.82
C GLY A 213 -18.47 -15.02 -15.26
N THR A 214 -19.14 -13.95 -14.82
CA THR A 214 -20.55 -13.70 -15.17
C THR A 214 -20.75 -12.83 -16.40
N THR A 215 -19.80 -11.94 -16.72
CA THR A 215 -19.98 -10.93 -17.78
C THR A 215 -19.00 -11.08 -18.93
N GLY A 216 -17.92 -11.85 -18.77
CA GLY A 216 -16.79 -11.92 -19.69
C GLY A 216 -15.96 -10.63 -19.76
N LEU A 217 -16.29 -9.62 -18.94
CA LEU A 217 -15.60 -8.33 -18.93
C LEU A 217 -14.49 -8.34 -17.88
N SER A 218 -13.25 -8.12 -18.33
CA SER A 218 -12.15 -7.85 -17.41
C SER A 218 -11.97 -6.35 -17.23
N SER A 219 -12.37 -5.85 -16.05
CA SER A 219 -12.40 -4.41 -15.77
C SER A 219 -11.07 -3.91 -15.20
N PHE A 220 -10.40 -3.01 -15.92
CA PHE A 220 -9.18 -2.35 -15.42
C PHE A 220 -9.46 -1.49 -14.18
N SER A 221 -10.67 -0.91 -14.08
CA SER A 221 -11.08 -0.12 -12.90
C SER A 221 -11.21 -0.92 -11.60
N HIS A 222 -11.17 -2.25 -11.65
CA HIS A 222 -11.19 -3.08 -10.44
C HIS A 222 -9.98 -2.83 -9.54
N GLY A 223 -8.80 -2.54 -10.11
CA GLY A 223 -7.62 -2.15 -9.33
C GLY A 223 -7.91 -0.89 -8.51
N GLU A 224 -8.58 0.09 -9.10
CA GLU A 224 -8.95 1.32 -8.40
C GLU A 224 -9.95 1.10 -7.26
N GLN A 225 -10.74 0.03 -7.29
CA GLN A 225 -11.58 -0.34 -6.14
C GLN A 225 -10.75 -0.82 -4.94
N VAL A 226 -9.58 -1.42 -5.19
CA VAL A 226 -8.62 -1.78 -4.14
C VAL A 226 -8.03 -0.50 -3.54
N THR A 227 -7.58 0.45 -4.38
CA THR A 227 -7.09 1.75 -3.91
C THR A 227 -8.15 2.46 -3.07
N LEU A 228 -9.38 2.52 -3.58
CA LEU A 228 -10.50 3.16 -2.90
C LEU A 228 -10.75 2.57 -1.51
N GLY A 229 -10.70 1.24 -1.38
CA GLY A 229 -10.88 0.57 -0.09
C GLY A 229 -9.90 1.04 0.98
N GLY A 230 -8.60 1.04 0.68
CA GLY A 230 -7.61 1.51 1.66
C GLY A 230 -7.67 3.02 1.89
N LEU A 231 -8.00 3.83 0.88
CA LEU A 231 -8.20 5.27 1.07
C LEU A 231 -9.43 5.57 1.95
N MET A 232 -10.53 4.84 1.79
CA MET A 232 -11.69 4.98 2.67
C MET A 232 -11.40 4.49 4.09
N ALA A 233 -10.53 3.48 4.25
CA ALA A 233 -10.03 3.08 5.56
C ALA A 233 -9.20 4.20 6.21
N TYR A 234 -8.32 4.85 5.45
CA TYR A 234 -7.57 6.03 5.89
C TYR A 234 -8.49 7.19 6.29
N VAL A 235 -9.53 7.48 5.51
CA VAL A 235 -10.53 8.49 5.87
C VAL A 235 -11.21 8.14 7.20
N GLY A 236 -11.64 6.89 7.36
CA GLY A 236 -12.25 6.43 8.60
C GLY A 236 -11.33 6.57 9.82
N THR A 237 -10.07 6.13 9.69
CA THR A 237 -9.14 6.12 10.84
C THR A 237 -8.49 7.47 11.11
N GLN A 238 -7.99 8.16 10.08
CA GLN A 238 -7.17 9.37 10.26
C GLN A 238 -7.97 10.68 10.19
N MET A 239 -9.06 10.72 9.41
CA MET A 239 -9.90 11.94 9.33
C MET A 239 -11.05 11.89 10.33
N LEU A 240 -11.76 10.77 10.38
CA LEU A 240 -12.94 10.58 11.24
C LEU A 240 -12.60 10.04 12.63
N HIS A 241 -11.35 9.62 12.86
CA HIS A 241 -10.88 9.07 14.14
C HIS A 241 -11.68 7.84 14.62
N TRP A 242 -12.24 7.07 13.69
CA TRP A 242 -12.98 5.86 14.00
C TRP A 242 -12.05 4.67 14.28
N PRO A 243 -12.49 3.70 15.10
CA PRO A 243 -11.77 2.45 15.28
C PRO A 243 -11.55 1.73 13.95
N LEU A 244 -10.40 1.07 13.78
CA LEU A 244 -10.00 0.39 12.54
C LEU A 244 -11.08 -0.54 11.97
N ILE A 245 -11.79 -1.27 12.84
CA ILE A 245 -12.86 -2.19 12.43
C ILE A 245 -14.03 -1.42 11.80
N VAL A 246 -14.44 -0.30 12.40
CA VAL A 246 -15.52 0.54 11.90
C VAL A 246 -15.13 1.16 10.56
N SER A 247 -13.89 1.65 10.45
CA SER A 247 -13.32 2.18 9.21
C SER A 247 -13.23 1.13 8.11
N GLY A 248 -12.89 -0.11 8.45
CA GLY A 248 -12.91 -1.25 7.54
C GLY A 248 -14.31 -1.55 7.01
N ILE A 249 -15.32 -1.62 7.90
CA ILE A 249 -16.72 -1.83 7.49
C ILE A 249 -17.22 -0.67 6.62
N PHE A 250 -16.86 0.56 6.96
CA PHE A 250 -17.15 1.74 6.16
C PHE A 250 -16.54 1.63 4.76
N ALA A 251 -15.27 1.26 4.65
CA ALA A 251 -14.61 1.05 3.35
C ALA A 251 -15.30 -0.03 2.51
N ILE A 252 -15.72 -1.15 3.11
CA ILE A 252 -16.47 -2.21 2.44
C ILE A 252 -17.83 -1.68 1.94
N ALA A 253 -18.54 -0.91 2.76
CA ALA A 253 -19.83 -0.34 2.39
C ALA A 253 -19.70 0.64 1.21
N ILE A 254 -18.67 1.50 1.20
CA ILE A 254 -18.39 2.38 0.07
C ILE A 254 -18.00 1.56 -1.16
N GLY A 255 -17.16 0.53 -1.04
CA GLY A 255 -16.82 -0.37 -2.16
C GLY A 255 -18.04 -1.10 -2.74
N ALA A 256 -18.95 -1.57 -1.88
CA ALA A 256 -20.20 -2.19 -2.31
C ALA A 256 -21.09 -1.18 -3.06
N LEU A 257 -21.17 0.06 -2.55
CA LEU A 257 -21.91 1.15 -3.16
C LEU A 257 -21.33 1.54 -4.53
N THR A 258 -20.01 1.65 -4.66
CA THR A 258 -19.36 1.95 -5.94
C THR A 258 -19.60 0.83 -6.95
N GLY A 259 -19.63 -0.44 -6.53
CA GLY A 259 -20.02 -1.57 -7.38
C GLY A 259 -21.45 -1.47 -7.90
N LEU A 260 -22.40 -1.09 -7.03
CA LEU A 260 -23.79 -0.82 -7.43
C LEU A 260 -23.87 0.33 -8.43
N ILE A 261 -23.20 1.46 -8.14
CA ILE A 261 -23.20 2.64 -9.00
C ILE A 261 -22.60 2.29 -10.37
N GLN A 262 -21.46 1.61 -10.39
CA GLN A 262 -20.82 1.19 -11.64
C GLN A 262 -21.74 0.29 -12.46
N ASN A 263 -22.40 -0.68 -11.83
CA ASN A 263 -23.35 -1.53 -12.55
C ASN A 263 -24.51 -0.71 -13.14
N GLU A 264 -25.22 0.09 -12.33
CA GLU A 264 -26.41 0.78 -12.80
C GLU A 264 -26.13 1.92 -13.78
N VAL A 265 -25.02 2.63 -13.59
CA VAL A 265 -24.70 3.83 -14.37
C VAL A 265 -23.91 3.50 -15.63
N ILE A 266 -23.01 2.53 -15.56
CA ILE A 266 -22.06 2.25 -16.64
C ILE A 266 -22.39 0.90 -17.30
N TRP A 267 -22.32 -0.19 -16.55
CA TRP A 267 -22.29 -1.53 -17.15
C TRP A 267 -23.65 -2.03 -17.64
N ALA A 268 -24.72 -1.83 -16.86
CA ALA A 268 -26.07 -2.24 -17.23
C ALA A 268 -26.60 -1.51 -18.47
N PRO A 269 -26.44 -0.17 -18.60
CA PRO A 269 -26.82 0.53 -19.82
C PRO A 269 -26.01 0.07 -21.04
N LEU A 270 -24.70 -0.18 -20.90
CA LEU A 270 -23.85 -0.67 -21.99
C LEU A 270 -24.27 -2.08 -22.43
N ARG A 271 -24.59 -2.97 -21.49
CA ARG A 271 -25.13 -4.32 -21.79
C ARG A 271 -26.48 -4.26 -22.50
N ARG A 272 -27.42 -3.42 -22.03
CA ARG A 272 -28.73 -3.24 -22.66
C ARG A 272 -28.63 -2.70 -24.09
N LYS A 273 -27.61 -1.90 -24.37
CA LYS A 273 -27.29 -1.39 -25.71
C LYS A 273 -26.50 -2.38 -26.56
N HIS A 274 -26.23 -3.59 -26.07
CA HIS A 274 -25.47 -4.63 -26.77
C HIS A 274 -24.08 -4.15 -27.24
N VAL A 275 -23.45 -3.29 -26.44
CA VAL A 275 -22.10 -2.80 -26.72
C VAL A 275 -21.13 -3.97 -26.57
N GLY A 276 -20.27 -4.17 -27.57
CA GLY A 276 -19.36 -5.31 -27.60
C GLY A 276 -18.32 -5.29 -26.47
N PRO A 277 -17.75 -6.46 -26.11
CA PRO A 277 -16.81 -6.58 -25.00
C PRO A 277 -15.58 -5.69 -25.14
N LEU A 278 -15.04 -5.54 -26.36
CA LEU A 278 -13.90 -4.67 -26.64
C LEU A 278 -14.19 -3.20 -26.31
N GLN A 279 -15.37 -2.68 -26.69
CA GLN A 279 -15.75 -1.32 -26.36
C GLN A 279 -15.96 -1.15 -24.85
N GLN A 280 -16.51 -2.15 -24.17
CA GLN A 280 -16.63 -2.12 -22.70
C GLN A 280 -15.24 -2.10 -22.02
N MET A 281 -14.24 -2.83 -22.54
CA MET A 281 -12.87 -2.77 -22.03
C MET A 281 -12.28 -1.36 -22.13
N ILE A 282 -12.49 -0.65 -23.26
CA ILE A 282 -12.05 0.75 -23.42
C ILE A 282 -12.68 1.64 -22.35
N VAL A 283 -13.97 1.46 -22.05
CA VAL A 283 -14.65 2.20 -20.97
C VAL A 283 -14.02 1.93 -19.61
N THR A 284 -13.61 0.69 -19.32
CA THR A 284 -12.96 0.36 -18.04
C THR A 284 -11.60 1.04 -17.87
N ILE A 285 -10.84 1.23 -18.96
CA ILE A 285 -9.55 1.94 -18.96
C ILE A 285 -9.80 3.43 -18.66
N GLY A 286 -10.76 4.04 -19.35
CA GLY A 286 -11.15 5.42 -19.10
C GLY A 286 -11.64 5.63 -17.66
N LEU A 287 -12.48 4.74 -17.15
CA LEU A 287 -12.95 4.77 -15.76
C LEU A 287 -11.79 4.63 -14.77
N SER A 288 -10.83 3.73 -15.04
CA SER A 288 -9.63 3.56 -14.22
C SER A 288 -8.81 4.84 -14.13
N MET A 289 -8.55 5.51 -15.27
CA MET A 289 -7.82 6.78 -15.29
C MET A 289 -8.55 7.87 -14.51
N VAL A 290 -9.88 8.00 -14.70
CA VAL A 290 -10.69 8.99 -13.98
C VAL A 290 -10.61 8.76 -12.47
N LEU A 291 -10.82 7.53 -12.00
CA LEU A 291 -10.74 7.19 -10.57
C LEU A 291 -9.34 7.46 -10.01
N GLN A 292 -8.29 7.05 -10.72
CA GLN A 292 -6.91 7.21 -10.29
C GLN A 292 -6.54 8.69 -10.11
N TYR A 293 -6.90 9.55 -11.08
CA TYR A 293 -6.65 10.99 -10.98
C TYR A 293 -7.58 11.68 -9.98
N LEU A 294 -8.79 11.17 -9.76
CA LEU A 294 -9.66 11.64 -8.68
C LEU A 294 -9.00 11.39 -7.32
N PHE A 295 -8.45 10.19 -7.09
CA PHE A 295 -7.74 9.88 -5.86
C PHE A 295 -6.51 10.78 -5.68
N GLN A 296 -5.73 10.98 -6.73
CA GLN A 296 -4.57 11.87 -6.71
C GLN A 296 -4.97 13.32 -6.39
N PHE A 297 -6.07 13.81 -6.94
CA PHE A 297 -6.54 15.17 -6.72
C PHE A 297 -6.94 15.42 -5.26
N PHE A 298 -7.68 14.49 -4.65
CA PHE A 298 -8.18 14.67 -3.28
C PHE A 298 -7.20 14.27 -2.19
N PHE A 299 -6.40 13.22 -2.40
CA PHE A 299 -5.48 12.70 -1.39
C PHE A 299 -4.02 13.12 -1.62
N GLY A 300 -3.68 13.59 -2.81
CA GLY A 300 -2.31 13.93 -3.20
C GLY A 300 -1.45 12.70 -3.48
N GLY A 301 -0.18 12.96 -3.86
CA GLY A 301 0.77 11.93 -4.29
C GLY A 301 1.43 11.11 -3.19
N SER A 302 1.27 11.50 -1.92
CA SER A 302 1.93 10.82 -0.80
C SER A 302 1.16 9.60 -0.31
N THR A 303 1.91 8.58 0.12
CA THR A 303 1.36 7.39 0.77
C THR A 303 0.66 7.77 2.06
N LYS A 304 -0.55 7.26 2.26
CA LYS A 304 -1.39 7.50 3.44
C LYS A 304 -1.38 6.30 4.37
N GLY A 305 -0.92 6.49 5.61
CA GLY A 305 -0.90 5.45 6.63
C GLY A 305 -2.29 5.22 7.22
N ILE A 306 -2.78 3.98 7.22
CA ILE A 306 -4.10 3.64 7.78
C ILE A 306 -4.03 3.49 9.32
N VAL A 307 -2.91 3.00 9.83
CA VAL A 307 -2.68 2.77 11.27
C VAL A 307 -1.85 3.90 11.89
N THR A 308 -2.25 4.34 13.09
CA THR A 308 -1.60 5.44 13.81
C THR A 308 -0.32 4.99 14.56
N SER A 309 -0.19 3.69 14.83
CA SER A 309 0.98 3.11 15.47
C SER A 309 1.39 1.81 14.79
N VAL A 310 2.65 1.71 14.38
CA VAL A 310 3.24 0.46 13.93
C VAL A 310 3.44 -0.43 15.16
N GLU A 311 2.68 -1.53 15.24
CA GLU A 311 2.82 -2.50 16.31
C GLU A 311 4.21 -3.13 16.29
N ARG A 312 4.79 -3.35 17.49
CA ARG A 312 6.12 -3.93 17.61
C ARG A 312 6.06 -5.38 17.11
N GLY A 313 6.76 -5.66 16.00
CA GLY A 313 6.89 -7.02 15.47
C GLY A 313 7.50 -7.97 16.51
N PHE A 314 7.10 -9.24 16.44
CA PHE A 314 7.64 -10.31 17.25
C PHE A 314 8.22 -11.41 16.34
N GLN A 315 9.18 -12.18 16.87
CA GLN A 315 9.84 -13.24 16.13
C GLN A 315 9.20 -14.58 16.47
N ILE A 316 8.70 -15.28 15.45
CA ILE A 316 8.27 -16.68 15.54
C ILE A 316 9.33 -17.51 14.81
N GLY A 317 10.34 -17.98 15.54
CA GLY A 317 11.47 -18.68 14.95
C GLY A 317 12.22 -17.80 13.93
N PRO A 318 12.45 -18.25 12.68
CA PRO A 318 13.13 -17.46 11.65
C PRO A 318 12.29 -16.30 11.08
N ILE A 319 11.00 -16.24 11.42
CA ILE A 319 10.04 -15.31 10.81
C ILE A 319 9.77 -14.12 11.74
N THR A 320 9.96 -12.90 11.25
CA THR A 320 9.49 -11.66 11.88
C THR A 320 8.10 -11.33 11.37
N THR A 321 7.13 -11.20 12.27
CA THR A 321 5.76 -10.79 11.93
C THR A 321 5.17 -9.88 13.00
N ASP A 322 4.08 -9.22 12.67
CA ASP A 322 3.30 -8.38 13.56
C ASP A 322 1.85 -8.90 13.67
N ARG A 323 1.14 -8.44 14.70
CA ARG A 323 -0.22 -8.91 14.97
C ARG A 323 -1.18 -8.46 13.89
N ALA A 324 -1.03 -7.25 13.35
CA ALA A 324 -1.90 -6.71 12.32
C ALA A 324 -1.81 -7.52 11.01
N THR A 325 -0.61 -7.94 10.61
CA THR A 325 -0.40 -8.83 9.46
C THR A 325 -1.08 -10.20 9.65
N LEU A 326 -0.92 -10.82 10.83
CA LEU A 326 -1.57 -12.11 11.13
C LEU A 326 -3.10 -12.01 11.14
N ILE A 327 -3.65 -10.96 11.77
CA ILE A 327 -5.09 -10.72 11.79
C ILE A 327 -5.59 -10.49 10.36
N SER A 328 -4.87 -9.71 9.56
CA SER A 328 -5.22 -9.47 8.16
C SER A 328 -5.25 -10.77 7.36
N ALA A 329 -4.23 -11.62 7.50
CA ALA A 329 -4.17 -12.92 6.84
C ALA A 329 -5.33 -13.83 7.29
N ALA A 330 -5.65 -13.86 8.58
CA ALA A 330 -6.78 -14.62 9.11
C ALA A 330 -8.12 -14.14 8.53
N ILE A 331 -8.35 -12.82 8.47
CA ILE A 331 -9.55 -12.24 7.84
C ILE A 331 -9.63 -12.63 6.36
N ALA A 332 -8.51 -12.53 5.62
CA ALA A 332 -8.48 -12.90 4.22
C ALA A 332 -8.87 -14.37 4.00
N ILE A 333 -8.32 -15.29 4.80
CA ILE A 333 -8.68 -16.73 4.75
C ILE A 333 -10.17 -16.94 5.04
N VAL A 334 -10.69 -16.34 6.12
CA VAL A 334 -12.10 -16.48 6.51
C VAL A 334 -13.03 -15.97 5.40
N VAL A 335 -12.72 -14.82 4.81
CA VAL A 335 -13.54 -14.22 3.77
C VAL A 335 -13.48 -15.02 2.48
N ILE A 336 -12.29 -15.46 2.06
CA ILE A 336 -12.11 -16.36 0.92
C ILE A 336 -12.92 -17.66 1.12
N ALA A 337 -12.83 -18.28 2.29
CA ALA A 337 -13.58 -19.50 2.62
C ALA A 337 -15.09 -19.24 2.58
N THR A 338 -15.53 -18.10 3.12
CA THR A 338 -16.93 -17.68 3.13
C THR A 338 -17.45 -17.46 1.71
N VAL A 339 -16.71 -16.74 0.87
CA VAL A 339 -17.08 -16.49 -0.53
C VAL A 339 -17.12 -17.80 -1.33
N THR A 340 -16.13 -18.67 -1.11
CA THR A 340 -16.09 -19.99 -1.76
C THR A 340 -17.30 -20.82 -1.36
N TYR A 341 -17.57 -20.95 -0.06
CA TYR A 341 -18.75 -21.64 0.44
C TYR A 341 -20.05 -21.03 -0.13
N PHE A 342 -20.15 -19.70 -0.14
CA PHE A 342 -21.29 -18.98 -0.68
C PHE A 342 -21.53 -19.32 -2.17
N LEU A 343 -20.48 -19.35 -3.00
CA LEU A 343 -20.61 -19.64 -4.43
C LEU A 343 -20.96 -21.12 -4.72
N TYR A 344 -20.43 -22.06 -3.93
CA TYR A 344 -20.64 -23.49 -4.18
C TYR A 344 -21.93 -24.04 -3.55
N HIS A 345 -22.34 -23.53 -2.39
CA HIS A 345 -23.44 -24.13 -1.61
C HIS A 345 -24.75 -23.32 -1.63
N THR A 346 -24.77 -22.05 -2.05
CA THR A 346 -26.00 -21.25 -2.02
C THR A 346 -26.80 -21.27 -3.34
N ARG A 347 -28.09 -20.91 -3.26
CA ARG A 347 -28.96 -20.71 -4.43
C ARG A 347 -28.42 -19.62 -5.36
N PHE A 348 -27.90 -18.53 -4.79
CA PHE A 348 -27.31 -17.45 -5.56
C PHE A 348 -26.07 -17.92 -6.32
N GLY A 349 -25.17 -18.65 -5.66
CA GLY A 349 -23.99 -19.22 -6.31
C GLY A 349 -24.30 -20.22 -7.44
N ARG A 350 -25.43 -20.95 -7.35
CA ARG A 350 -25.93 -21.76 -8.48
C ARG A 350 -26.42 -20.88 -9.64
N ALA A 351 -27.14 -19.80 -9.36
CA ALA A 351 -27.56 -18.84 -10.37
C ALA A 351 -26.37 -18.15 -11.06
N THR A 352 -25.34 -17.76 -10.30
CA THR A 352 -24.10 -17.19 -10.84
C THR A 352 -23.41 -18.15 -11.83
N ARG A 353 -23.31 -19.44 -11.47
CA ARG A 353 -22.72 -20.46 -12.36
C ARG A 353 -23.57 -20.73 -13.61
N ALA A 354 -24.90 -20.74 -13.47
CA ALA A 354 -25.79 -20.88 -14.62
C ALA A 354 -25.64 -19.69 -15.60
N VAL A 355 -25.51 -18.47 -15.06
CA VAL A 355 -25.27 -17.26 -15.86
C VAL A 355 -23.90 -17.29 -16.55
N SER A 356 -22.85 -17.77 -15.87
CA SER A 356 -21.52 -17.89 -16.46
C SER A 356 -21.43 -18.95 -17.57
N ASP A 357 -22.19 -20.03 -17.45
CA ASP A 357 -22.20 -21.11 -18.45
C ASP A 357 -22.97 -20.67 -19.72
N ASN A 358 -24.19 -20.14 -19.56
CA ASN A 358 -24.96 -19.56 -20.67
C ASN A 358 -26.06 -18.61 -20.15
N ALA A 359 -25.81 -17.30 -20.26
CA ALA A 359 -26.75 -16.27 -19.82
C ALA A 359 -28.12 -16.33 -20.51
N ALA A 360 -28.20 -16.71 -21.79
CA ALA A 360 -29.47 -16.79 -22.52
C ALA A 360 -30.32 -17.97 -22.05
N LEU A 361 -29.71 -19.15 -21.86
CA LEU A 361 -30.39 -20.32 -21.30
C LEU A 361 -30.81 -20.09 -19.84
N ALA A 362 -29.96 -19.44 -19.05
CA ALA A 362 -30.30 -19.05 -17.68
C ALA A 362 -31.53 -18.13 -17.63
N ALA A 363 -31.60 -17.13 -18.51
CA ALA A 363 -32.75 -16.24 -18.64
C ALA A 363 -34.03 -17.00 -19.05
N ALA A 364 -33.93 -17.91 -20.02
CA ALA A 364 -35.05 -18.76 -20.45
C ALA A 364 -35.55 -19.69 -19.33
N SER A 365 -34.69 -20.03 -18.39
CA SER A 365 -35.01 -20.86 -17.21
C SER A 365 -35.57 -20.03 -16.03
N GLY A 366 -35.86 -18.74 -16.26
CA GLY A 366 -36.45 -17.84 -15.27
C GLY A 366 -35.45 -17.16 -14.32
N ILE A 367 -34.13 -17.27 -14.57
CA ILE A 367 -33.12 -16.59 -13.77
C ILE A 367 -33.01 -15.12 -14.22
N ASN A 368 -33.16 -14.18 -13.30
CA ASN A 368 -32.92 -12.77 -13.58
C ASN A 368 -31.41 -12.49 -13.65
N VAL A 369 -30.86 -12.58 -14.86
CA VAL A 369 -29.43 -12.37 -15.16
C VAL A 369 -28.94 -11.01 -14.68
N GLU A 370 -29.71 -9.95 -14.91
CA GLU A 370 -29.31 -8.58 -14.55
C GLU A 370 -29.21 -8.40 -13.02
N HIS A 371 -30.10 -9.04 -12.27
CA HIS A 371 -30.03 -9.05 -10.81
C HIS A 371 -28.80 -9.82 -10.29
N VAL A 372 -28.48 -10.96 -10.91
CA VAL A 372 -27.27 -11.74 -10.58
C VAL A 372 -26.01 -10.91 -10.85
N VAL A 373 -25.92 -10.27 -12.03
CA VAL A 373 -24.77 -9.44 -12.41
C VAL A 373 -24.64 -8.24 -11.48
N ARG A 374 -25.73 -7.56 -11.12
CA ARG A 374 -25.72 -6.46 -10.14
C ARG A 374 -25.12 -6.89 -8.80
N ILE A 375 -25.58 -8.00 -8.23
CA ILE A 375 -25.07 -8.49 -6.94
C ILE A 375 -23.60 -8.89 -7.06
N VAL A 376 -23.19 -9.47 -8.18
CA VAL A 376 -21.78 -9.80 -8.45
C VAL A 376 -20.89 -8.55 -8.46
N TRP A 377 -21.32 -7.46 -9.11
CA TRP A 377 -20.58 -6.19 -9.09
C TRP A 377 -20.43 -5.62 -7.68
N ILE A 378 -21.51 -5.67 -6.89
CA ILE A 378 -21.50 -5.22 -5.49
C ILE A 378 -20.50 -6.05 -4.67
N LEU A 379 -20.59 -7.38 -4.74
CA LEU A 379 -19.70 -8.29 -4.00
C LEU A 379 -18.24 -8.13 -4.45
N SER A 380 -18.00 -7.99 -5.76
CA SER A 380 -16.66 -7.80 -6.32
C SER A 380 -15.99 -6.54 -5.79
N CYS A 381 -16.66 -5.39 -5.87
CA CYS A 381 -16.10 -4.13 -5.39
C CYS A 381 -15.99 -4.08 -3.86
N ALA A 382 -16.89 -4.76 -3.13
CA ALA A 382 -16.78 -4.94 -1.68
C ALA A 382 -15.53 -5.76 -1.28
N LEU A 383 -15.26 -6.87 -1.99
CA LEU A 383 -14.06 -7.69 -1.78
C LEU A 383 -12.79 -6.94 -2.17
N ALA A 384 -12.82 -6.19 -3.27
CA ALA A 384 -11.73 -5.32 -3.67
C ALA A 384 -11.44 -4.27 -2.59
N ALA A 385 -12.47 -3.60 -2.07
CA ALA A 385 -12.31 -2.59 -1.03
C ALA A 385 -11.75 -3.20 0.27
N LEU A 386 -12.28 -4.35 0.71
CA LEU A 386 -11.73 -5.07 1.86
C LEU A 386 -10.25 -5.42 1.66
N SER A 387 -9.91 -5.97 0.50
CA SER A 387 -8.53 -6.33 0.21
C SER A 387 -7.59 -5.12 0.18
N GLY A 388 -8.09 -3.95 -0.22
CA GLY A 388 -7.36 -2.68 -0.14
C GLY A 388 -7.10 -2.23 1.30
N VAL A 389 -8.08 -2.41 2.19
CA VAL A 389 -7.93 -2.16 3.64
C VAL A 389 -6.81 -3.06 4.20
N LEU A 390 -6.91 -4.37 3.94
CA LEU A 390 -5.95 -5.35 4.45
C LEU A 390 -4.54 -5.15 3.85
N MET A 391 -4.46 -4.81 2.56
CA MET A 391 -3.20 -4.49 1.89
C MET A 391 -2.57 -3.22 2.43
N GLY A 392 -3.37 -2.18 2.72
CA GLY A 392 -2.87 -0.96 3.31
C GLY A 392 -2.40 -1.15 4.76
N ILE A 393 -2.98 -2.10 5.51
CA ILE A 393 -2.46 -2.52 6.81
C ILE A 393 -1.12 -3.25 6.64
N TYR A 394 -1.05 -4.22 5.72
CA TYR A 394 0.17 -4.99 5.43
C TYR A 394 1.34 -4.12 4.97
N LEU A 395 1.08 -3.16 4.08
CA LEU A 395 2.10 -2.23 3.57
C LEU A 395 2.34 -1.02 4.48
N ASN A 396 1.62 -0.91 5.61
CA ASN A 396 1.59 0.28 6.48
C ASN A 396 1.28 1.59 5.74
N GLY A 397 0.52 1.51 4.65
CA GLY A 397 0.05 2.65 3.91
C GLY A 397 -0.51 2.30 2.54
N ILE A 398 -1.25 3.24 1.98
CA ILE A 398 -1.80 3.15 0.64
C ILE A 398 -1.55 4.44 -0.15
N ALA A 399 -1.07 4.28 -1.37
CA ALA A 399 -0.89 5.38 -2.31
C ALA A 399 -2.11 5.46 -3.25
N TRP A 400 -2.31 6.62 -3.87
CA TRP A 400 -3.37 6.89 -4.85
C TRP A 400 -3.35 5.97 -6.08
N ASN A 401 -2.24 5.29 -6.37
CA ASN A 401 -2.08 4.37 -7.50
C ASN A 401 -1.79 2.92 -7.10
N THR A 402 -1.92 2.56 -5.82
CA THR A 402 -1.60 1.20 -5.34
C THR A 402 -2.35 0.12 -6.12
N GLY A 403 -3.64 0.34 -6.39
CA GLY A 403 -4.46 -0.57 -7.19
C GLY A 403 -3.97 -0.74 -8.62
N ALA A 404 -3.53 0.33 -9.28
CA ALA A 404 -2.98 0.26 -10.64
C ALA A 404 -1.70 -0.58 -10.72
N VAL A 405 -0.84 -0.48 -9.70
CA VAL A 405 0.38 -1.31 -9.61
C VAL A 405 0.04 -2.78 -9.42
N LEU A 406 -0.95 -3.08 -8.56
CA LEU A 406 -1.38 -4.45 -8.27
C LEU A 406 -2.26 -5.04 -9.38
N LEU A 407 -2.86 -4.21 -10.23
CA LEU A 407 -3.80 -4.62 -11.26
C LEU A 407 -3.21 -5.69 -12.18
N LEU A 408 -2.00 -5.48 -12.70
CA LEU A 408 -1.33 -6.45 -13.56
C LEU A 408 -1.10 -7.78 -12.84
N LEU A 409 -0.74 -7.75 -11.55
CA LEU A 409 -0.60 -8.96 -10.73
C LEU A 409 -1.93 -9.67 -10.51
N MET A 410 -3.02 -8.93 -10.34
CA MET A 410 -4.36 -9.52 -10.23
C MET A 410 -4.78 -10.21 -11.53
N PHE A 411 -4.59 -9.55 -12.66
CA PHE A 411 -4.81 -10.15 -13.99
C PHE A 411 -3.94 -11.39 -14.20
N SER A 412 -2.69 -11.33 -13.78
CA SER A 412 -1.76 -12.48 -13.82
C SER A 412 -2.29 -13.64 -12.99
N ALA A 413 -2.69 -13.38 -11.76
CA ALA A 413 -3.25 -14.38 -10.86
C ALA A 413 -4.52 -15.03 -11.43
N VAL A 414 -5.42 -14.22 -12.01
CA VAL A 414 -6.66 -14.72 -12.60
C VAL A 414 -6.41 -15.52 -13.88
N THR A 415 -5.52 -15.06 -14.76
CA THR A 415 -5.20 -15.77 -16.02
C THR A 415 -4.42 -17.05 -15.75
N LEU A 416 -3.44 -17.03 -14.85
CA LEU A 416 -2.74 -18.23 -14.36
C LEU A 416 -3.71 -19.23 -13.72
N GLY A 417 -4.63 -18.73 -12.91
CA GLY A 417 -5.60 -19.52 -12.18
C GLY A 417 -6.65 -20.19 -13.06
N GLY A 418 -7.11 -19.48 -14.09
CA GLY A 418 -8.23 -19.88 -14.92
C GLY A 418 -9.37 -18.86 -14.81
N LEU A 419 -9.57 -18.12 -15.89
CA LEU A 419 -10.60 -17.12 -16.03
C LEU A 419 -12.01 -17.70 -15.76
N GLY A 420 -12.79 -17.00 -14.93
CA GLY A 420 -14.15 -17.37 -14.55
C GLY A 420 -14.26 -18.40 -13.42
N THR A 421 -13.15 -18.89 -12.85
CA THR A 421 -13.17 -19.88 -11.75
C THR A 421 -12.61 -19.32 -10.42
N ALA A 422 -13.47 -19.18 -9.39
CA ALA A 422 -13.04 -18.62 -8.10
C ALA A 422 -11.87 -19.38 -7.43
N PRO A 423 -11.84 -20.74 -7.40
CA PRO A 423 -10.69 -21.48 -6.86
C PRO A 423 -9.42 -21.29 -7.69
N GLY A 424 -9.56 -21.16 -9.01
CA GLY A 424 -8.44 -20.89 -9.90
C GLY A 424 -7.77 -19.57 -9.55
N ALA A 425 -8.53 -18.49 -9.41
CA ALA A 425 -8.01 -17.18 -9.01
C ALA A 425 -7.26 -17.21 -7.66
N LEU A 426 -7.74 -18.00 -6.70
CA LEU A 426 -7.06 -18.18 -5.42
C LEU A 426 -5.69 -18.86 -5.57
N VAL A 427 -5.64 -20.00 -6.26
CA VAL A 427 -4.38 -20.73 -6.44
C VAL A 427 -3.40 -19.92 -7.28
N GLY A 428 -3.89 -19.27 -8.34
CA GLY A 428 -3.09 -18.38 -9.17
C GLY A 428 -2.50 -17.22 -8.38
N ALA A 429 -3.28 -16.59 -7.50
CA ALA A 429 -2.79 -15.50 -6.66
C ALA A 429 -1.78 -15.95 -5.60
N LEU A 430 -1.96 -17.13 -5.00
CA LEU A 430 -0.98 -17.69 -4.07
C LEU A 430 0.36 -17.97 -4.77
N ILE A 431 0.32 -18.56 -5.97
CA ILE A 431 1.54 -18.82 -6.75
C ILE A 431 2.22 -17.50 -7.11
N ILE A 432 1.47 -16.53 -7.65
CA ILE A 432 2.00 -15.22 -8.02
C ILE A 432 2.58 -14.49 -6.79
N GLY A 433 1.91 -14.54 -5.64
CA GLY A 433 2.38 -13.89 -4.42
C GLY A 433 3.66 -14.51 -3.88
N VAL A 434 3.71 -15.84 -3.80
CA VAL A 434 4.92 -16.57 -3.38
C VAL A 434 6.08 -16.32 -4.33
N VAL A 435 5.84 -16.32 -5.65
CA VAL A 435 6.90 -16.05 -6.64
C VAL A 435 7.39 -14.60 -6.54
N ALA A 436 6.48 -13.63 -6.48
CA ALA A 436 6.82 -12.21 -6.39
C ALA A 436 7.77 -11.99 -5.22
N ASP A 437 7.40 -12.50 -4.04
CA ASP A 437 8.25 -12.33 -2.87
C ASP A 437 9.50 -13.22 -2.94
N MET A 438 9.43 -14.51 -3.27
CA MET A 438 10.65 -15.36 -3.34
C MET A 438 11.71 -14.83 -4.31
N SER A 439 11.29 -14.14 -5.38
CA SER A 439 12.22 -13.55 -6.33
C SER A 439 13.15 -12.49 -5.72
N SER A 440 12.77 -11.87 -4.60
CA SER A 440 13.58 -10.84 -3.93
C SER A 440 14.87 -11.38 -3.30
N LEU A 441 15.00 -12.71 -3.18
CA LEU A 441 16.25 -13.34 -2.73
C LEU A 441 17.38 -13.15 -3.75
N ILE A 442 17.03 -13.01 -5.03
CA ILE A 442 17.97 -13.00 -6.16
C ILE A 442 17.92 -11.64 -6.87
N ILE A 443 16.74 -11.02 -6.91
CA ILE A 443 16.44 -9.80 -7.67
C ILE A 443 16.19 -8.64 -6.69
N PRO A 444 16.55 -7.38 -7.03
CA PRO A 444 16.17 -6.22 -6.23
C PRO A 444 14.65 -6.12 -5.97
N ASN A 445 14.27 -5.69 -4.77
CA ASN A 445 12.86 -5.58 -4.35
C ASN A 445 12.00 -4.72 -5.28
N ASP A 446 12.58 -3.69 -5.90
CA ASP A 446 11.87 -2.80 -6.84
C ASP A 446 11.35 -3.55 -8.08
N MET A 447 11.96 -4.70 -8.41
CA MET A 447 11.61 -5.53 -9.57
C MET A 447 10.80 -6.77 -9.18
N ARG A 448 10.35 -6.91 -7.92
CA ARG A 448 9.61 -8.09 -7.47
C ARG A 448 8.29 -8.32 -8.22
N TYR A 449 7.66 -7.25 -8.73
CA TYR A 449 6.43 -7.37 -9.53
C TYR A 449 6.71 -7.76 -10.98
N ALA A 450 7.89 -7.41 -11.51
CA ALA A 450 8.31 -7.81 -12.84
C ALA A 450 8.59 -9.31 -12.93
N SER A 451 9.18 -9.91 -11.89
CA SER A 451 9.44 -11.35 -11.82
C SER A 451 8.15 -12.18 -11.82
N ALA A 452 7.12 -11.73 -11.09
CA ALA A 452 5.79 -12.33 -11.10
C ALA A 452 5.16 -12.34 -12.51
N LEU A 453 5.30 -11.24 -13.25
CA LEU A 453 4.83 -11.14 -14.64
C LEU A 453 5.64 -12.02 -15.59
N ALA A 454 6.95 -12.10 -15.41
CA ALA A 454 7.80 -12.98 -16.21
C ALA A 454 7.42 -14.45 -16.03
N ILE A 455 7.13 -14.88 -14.78
CA ILE A 455 6.69 -16.26 -14.54
C ILE A 455 5.33 -16.54 -15.15
N LEU A 456 4.41 -15.57 -15.12
CA LEU A 456 3.14 -15.70 -15.82
C LEU A 456 3.36 -15.99 -17.30
N ILE A 457 4.22 -15.20 -17.97
CA ILE A 457 4.53 -15.38 -19.40
C ILE A 457 5.05 -16.80 -19.64
N ILE A 458 5.99 -17.26 -18.81
CA ILE A 458 6.54 -18.62 -18.89
C ILE A 458 5.42 -19.65 -18.75
N VAL A 459 4.58 -19.56 -17.72
CA VAL A 459 3.50 -20.55 -17.52
C VAL A 459 2.48 -20.52 -18.66
N LEU A 460 2.12 -19.35 -19.17
CA LEU A 460 1.18 -19.24 -20.30
C LEU A 460 1.76 -19.78 -21.61
N LEU A 461 3.08 -19.71 -21.83
CA LEU A 461 3.72 -20.36 -22.97
C LEU A 461 3.57 -21.88 -22.94
N PHE A 462 3.66 -22.49 -21.75
CA PHE A 462 3.51 -23.94 -21.59
C PHE A 462 2.06 -24.39 -21.39
N ARG A 463 1.22 -23.53 -20.81
CA ARG A 463 -0.16 -23.84 -20.41
C ARG A 463 -1.07 -22.60 -20.55
N PRO A 464 -1.46 -22.24 -21.79
CA PRO A 464 -2.19 -21.00 -22.08
C PRO A 464 -3.61 -20.93 -21.49
N GLN A 465 -4.14 -22.07 -21.01
CA GLN A 465 -5.46 -22.12 -20.39
C GLN A 465 -5.43 -21.88 -18.87
N GLY A 466 -4.25 -21.67 -18.29
CA GLY A 466 -4.09 -21.62 -16.83
C GLY A 466 -4.22 -23.00 -16.19
N ILE A 467 -4.15 -23.03 -14.86
CA ILE A 467 -4.08 -24.27 -14.05
C ILE A 467 -5.44 -24.97 -14.00
N PHE A 468 -6.54 -24.20 -13.94
CA PHE A 468 -7.91 -24.72 -13.82
C PHE A 468 -8.83 -24.34 -14.99
N GLY A 469 -8.28 -23.84 -16.11
CA GLY A 469 -9.09 -23.54 -17.30
C GLY A 469 -9.68 -24.80 -17.92
N LYS A 470 -10.95 -24.71 -18.34
CA LYS A 470 -11.62 -25.77 -19.11
C LYS A 470 -11.15 -25.71 -20.56
N ALA A 471 -10.68 -26.84 -21.10
CA ALA A 471 -10.39 -27.00 -22.51
C ALA A 471 -11.64 -26.71 -23.36
N GLN A 472 -11.74 -25.50 -23.90
CA GLN A 472 -12.70 -25.24 -24.98
C GLN A 472 -12.20 -25.97 -26.22
N ARG A 473 -12.96 -26.99 -26.62
CA ARG A 473 -12.82 -27.60 -27.93
C ARG A 473 -13.22 -26.53 -28.94
N VAL A 474 -12.21 -25.95 -29.60
CA VAL A 474 -12.43 -25.12 -30.79
C VAL A 474 -13.03 -26.06 -31.83
N GLY A 475 -14.33 -25.92 -32.03
CA GLY A 475 -15.15 -26.75 -32.91
C GLY A 475 -15.93 -25.86 -33.83
#